data_AF-A0A3S2YMZ9-F1
#
_entry.id   AF-A0A3S2YMZ9-F1
#
_cell.length_a   1.000
_cell.length_b   1.000
_cell.length_c   1.000
_cell.angle_alpha   90.00
_cell.angle_beta   90.00
_cell.angle_gamma   90.00
#
_symmetry.space_group_name_H-M   'P 1'
#
loop_
_entity.id
_entity.type
_entity.pdbx_description
1 polymer ?
#
loop_
_entity_poly.entity_id
_entity_poly.type
_entity_poly.pdbx_seq_one_letter_code
_entity_poly.pdbx_strand_id
1 'polypeptide(L)'
;MSEPSALRQVAVAVVLLIVDLAVIAWFLWSYSWIGWGDRWNPQSVPEAPRVAWRAVWVLIGAAAVTGVGLVALRWRISGAVQLSVLGIGAALFVYLAVRK
;
A
#
# COMPACT_ATOMS: atom_id res chain seq x y z
N MET A 1 -6.86 -25.38 16.00
CA MET A 1 -6.58 -24.00 16.42
C MET A 1 -7.89 -23.29 16.66
N SER A 2 -8.09 -22.74 17.85
CA SER A 2 -9.23 -21.89 18.20
C SER A 2 -9.21 -20.59 17.39
N GLU A 3 -10.37 -20.04 17.09
CA GLU A 3 -10.45 -18.75 16.40
C GLU A 3 -9.86 -17.62 17.27
N PRO A 4 -9.11 -16.68 16.67
CA PRO A 4 -8.56 -15.55 17.42
C PRO A 4 -9.68 -14.65 17.93
N SER A 5 -9.57 -14.18 19.18
CA SER A 5 -10.57 -13.28 19.75
C SER A 5 -10.70 -11.98 18.95
N ALA A 6 -11.93 -11.45 18.85
CA ALA A 6 -12.21 -10.25 18.07
C ALA A 6 -11.34 -9.06 18.51
N LEU A 7 -11.18 -8.84 19.83
CA LEU A 7 -10.35 -7.77 20.37
C LEU A 7 -8.89 -7.87 19.90
N ARG A 8 -8.34 -9.09 19.85
CA ARG A 8 -6.97 -9.33 19.37
C ARG A 8 -6.85 -9.09 17.87
N GLN A 9 -7.85 -9.50 17.07
CA GLN A 9 -7.86 -9.22 15.64
C GLN A 9 -7.90 -7.71 15.36
N VAL A 10 -8.71 -6.96 16.12
CA VAL A 10 -8.79 -5.50 15.99
C VAL A 10 -7.46 -4.84 16.39
N ALA A 11 -6.86 -5.23 17.51
CA ALA A 11 -5.57 -4.67 17.93
C ALA A 11 -4.47 -4.88 16.87
N VAL A 12 -4.37 -6.09 16.33
CA VAL A 12 -3.41 -6.39 15.24
C VAL A 12 -3.76 -5.61 13.97
N ALA A 13 -5.04 -5.50 13.62
CA ALA A 13 -5.48 -4.72 12.47
C ALA A 13 -5.09 -3.25 12.59
N VAL A 14 -5.21 -2.64 13.78
CA VAL A 14 -4.82 -1.24 14.02
C VAL A 14 -3.31 -1.05 13.86
N VAL A 15 -2.49 -1.94 14.42
CA VAL A 15 -1.02 -1.85 14.30
C VAL A 15 -0.62 -1.97 12.82
N LEU A 16 -1.16 -2.97 12.12
CA LEU A 16 -0.90 -3.17 10.70
C LEU A 16 -1.37 -1.98 9.86
N LEU A 17 -2.54 -1.42 10.16
CA LEU A 17 -3.07 -0.23 9.50
C LEU A 17 -2.12 0.97 9.62
N ILE A 18 -1.54 1.20 10.81
CA ILE A 18 -0.58 2.29 11.01
C ILE A 18 0.65 2.10 10.11
N VAL A 19 1.15 0.86 10.01
CA VAL A 19 2.27 0.52 9.14
C VAL A 19 1.91 0.73 7.67
N ASP A 20 0.75 0.25 7.22
CA ASP A 20 0.30 0.42 5.84
C ASP A 20 0.21 1.91 5.47
N LEU A 21 -0.38 2.73 6.34
CA LEU A 21 -0.52 4.17 6.13
C LEU A 21 0.84 4.86 6.09
N ALA A 22 1.79 4.48 6.95
CA ALA A 22 3.14 5.02 6.93
C ALA A 22 3.86 4.70 5.61
N VAL A 23 3.72 3.46 5.12
CA VAL A 23 4.31 3.02 3.83
C VAL A 23 3.68 3.77 2.66
N ILE A 24 2.35 3.88 2.62
CA ILE A 24 1.64 4.63 1.58
C ILE A 24 2.06 6.10 1.58
N ALA A 25 2.11 6.73 2.76
CA ALA A 25 2.54 8.12 2.91
C ALA A 25 3.98 8.33 2.44
N TRP A 26 4.90 7.41 2.76
CA TRP A 26 6.29 7.45 2.32
C TRP A 26 6.41 7.41 0.79
N PHE A 27 5.68 6.52 0.13
CA PHE A 27 5.67 6.46 -1.34
C PHE A 27 5.03 7.70 -1.95
N LEU A 28 3.97 8.25 -1.35
CA LEU A 28 3.29 9.43 -1.85
C LEU A 28 4.19 10.67 -1.74
N TRP A 29 4.92 10.80 -0.64
CA TRP A 29 5.94 11.83 -0.44
C TRP A 29 7.04 11.72 -1.49
N SER A 30 7.59 10.51 -1.67
CA SER A 30 8.66 10.24 -2.64
C SER A 30 8.22 10.55 -4.08
N TYR A 31 7.03 10.08 -4.48
CA TYR A 31 6.42 10.38 -5.77
C TYR A 31 6.26 11.89 -5.98
N SER A 32 5.75 12.61 -4.97
CA SER A 32 5.52 14.05 -5.05
C SER A 32 6.82 14.85 -5.17
N TRP A 33 7.84 14.46 -4.41
CA TRP A 33 9.15 15.11 -4.45
C TRP A 33 9.86 14.90 -5.80
N ILE A 34 9.82 13.67 -6.32
CA ILE A 34 10.39 13.34 -7.63
C ILE A 34 9.62 14.02 -8.75
N GLY A 35 8.28 14.01 -8.71
CA GLY A 35 7.45 14.72 -9.68
C GLY A 35 7.63 16.24 -9.63
N TRP A 36 7.97 16.81 -8.47
CA TRP A 36 8.42 18.20 -8.38
C TRP A 36 9.78 18.39 -9.06
N GLY A 37 10.74 17.49 -8.85
CA GLY A 37 12.03 17.45 -9.54
C GLY A 37 11.93 17.36 -11.06
N ASP A 38 11.11 16.44 -11.58
CA ASP A 38 10.89 16.22 -13.02
C ASP A 38 10.47 17.50 -13.75
N ARG A 39 9.72 18.40 -13.08
CA ARG A 39 9.29 19.69 -13.66
C ARG A 39 10.43 20.67 -13.91
N TRP A 40 11.55 20.53 -13.19
CA TRP A 40 12.72 21.39 -13.38
C TRP A 40 13.64 20.92 -14.52
N ASN A 41 13.48 19.68 -15.00
CA ASN A 41 14.22 19.15 -16.14
C ASN A 41 13.30 18.49 -17.18
N PRO A 42 12.54 19.29 -17.95
CA PRO A 42 11.54 18.78 -18.88
C PRO A 42 12.13 18.02 -20.09
N GLN A 43 13.45 18.03 -20.27
CA GLN A 43 14.11 17.25 -21.33
C GLN A 43 14.48 15.83 -20.91
N SER A 44 14.45 15.52 -19.61
CA SER A 44 14.67 14.17 -19.10
C SER A 44 13.37 13.35 -19.05
N VAL A 45 13.50 12.02 -19.14
CA VAL A 45 12.36 11.11 -18.98
C VAL A 45 11.84 11.20 -17.54
N PRO A 46 10.54 11.49 -17.31
CA PRO A 46 9.99 11.61 -15.97
C PRO A 46 10.14 10.32 -15.15
N GLU A 47 10.65 10.43 -13.93
CA GLU A 47 10.89 9.29 -13.05
C GLU A 47 9.71 9.00 -12.12
N ALA A 48 8.84 9.99 -11.86
CA ALA A 48 7.71 9.83 -10.95
C ALA A 48 6.79 8.63 -11.29
N PRO A 49 6.42 8.36 -12.56
CA PRO A 49 5.62 7.19 -12.91
C PRO A 49 6.27 5.85 -12.54
N ARG A 50 7.61 5.77 -12.60
CA ARG A 50 8.36 4.55 -12.22
C ARG A 50 8.25 4.29 -10.72
N VAL A 51 8.30 5.34 -9.91
CA VAL A 51 8.13 5.23 -8.45
C VAL A 51 6.71 4.80 -8.09
N ALA A 52 5.71 5.36 -8.77
CA ALA A 52 4.32 4.92 -8.59
C ALA A 52 4.15 3.43 -8.93
N TRP A 53 4.71 2.94 -10.05
CA TRP A 53 4.68 1.50 -10.37
C TRP A 53 5.37 0.62 -9.34
N ARG A 54 6.51 1.07 -8.78
CA ARG A 54 7.17 0.34 -7.69
C ARG A 54 6.27 0.25 -6.46
N ALA A 55 5.59 1.33 -6.10
CA ALA A 55 4.64 1.34 -4.99
C ALA A 55 3.49 0.34 -5.23
N VAL A 56 2.94 0.28 -6.45
CA VAL A 56 1.91 -0.71 -6.81
C VAL A 56 2.37 -2.14 -6.52
N TRP A 57 3.55 -2.53 -7.01
CA TRP A 57 4.06 -3.88 -6.81
C TRP A 57 4.30 -4.22 -5.34
N VAL A 58 4.82 -3.27 -4.58
CA VAL A 58 5.04 -3.44 -3.13
C VAL A 58 3.70 -3.61 -2.40
N LEU A 59 2.71 -2.77 -2.68
CA LEU A 59 1.42 -2.81 -2.00
C LEU A 59 0.61 -4.07 -2.37
N ILE A 60 0.62 -4.49 -3.64
CA ILE A 60 -0.02 -5.75 -4.06
C ILE A 60 0.69 -6.95 -3.42
N GLY A 61 2.02 -6.96 -3.44
CA GLY A 61 2.81 -8.02 -2.81
C GLY A 61 2.54 -8.13 -1.32
N ALA A 62 2.51 -6.99 -0.63
CA ALA A 62 2.15 -6.93 0.78
C ALA A 62 0.73 -7.49 0.99
N ALA A 63 -0.28 -6.98 0.25
CA ALA A 63 -1.66 -7.43 0.37
C ALA A 63 -1.83 -8.95 0.19
N ALA A 64 -1.07 -9.53 -0.74
CA ALA A 64 -1.05 -10.97 -0.95
C ALA A 64 -0.43 -11.72 0.23
N VAL A 65 0.72 -11.28 0.75
CA VAL A 65 1.41 -11.98 1.85
C VAL A 65 0.64 -11.86 3.16
N THR A 66 0.26 -10.64 3.55
CA THR A 66 -0.33 -10.36 4.85
C THR A 66 -1.84 -10.53 4.83
N GLY A 67 -2.54 -9.94 3.86
CA GLY A 67 -3.99 -9.99 3.75
C GLY A 67 -4.51 -11.41 3.54
N VAL A 68 -4.05 -12.09 2.48
CA VAL A 68 -4.45 -13.48 2.21
C VAL A 68 -3.95 -14.43 3.29
N GLY A 69 -2.73 -14.22 3.80
CA GLY A 69 -2.18 -15.00 4.91
C GLY A 69 -3.04 -14.92 6.18
N LEU A 70 -3.47 -13.72 6.57
CA LEU A 70 -4.35 -13.51 7.73
C LEU A 70 -5.74 -14.14 7.50
N VAL A 71 -6.31 -14.01 6.30
CA VAL A 71 -7.58 -14.67 5.95
C VAL A 71 -7.44 -16.20 6.06
N ALA A 72 -6.37 -16.77 5.53
CA ALA A 72 -6.10 -18.21 5.60
C ALA A 72 -5.95 -18.71 7.05
N LEU A 73 -5.37 -17.89 7.93
CA LEU A 73 -5.24 -18.16 9.37
C LEU A 73 -6.55 -17.94 10.16
N ARG A 74 -7.67 -17.64 9.50
CA ARG A 74 -8.97 -17.27 10.10
C ARG A 74 -8.97 -15.92 10.85
N TRP A 75 -7.98 -15.06 10.63
CA TRP A 75 -7.97 -13.68 11.09
C TRP A 75 -8.71 -12.78 10.09
N ARG A 76 -10.02 -13.04 9.94
CA ARG A 76 -10.82 -12.44 8.86
C ARG A 76 -10.89 -10.92 8.92
N ILE A 77 -11.02 -10.33 10.11
CA ILE A 77 -11.14 -8.87 10.26
C ILE A 77 -9.82 -8.21 9.83
N SER A 78 -8.70 -8.65 10.41
CA SER A 78 -7.38 -8.08 10.10
C SER A 78 -7.01 -8.29 8.63
N GLY A 79 -7.30 -9.48 8.08
CA GLY A 79 -7.05 -9.78 6.67
C GLY A 79 -7.90 -8.93 5.71
N ALA A 80 -9.19 -8.74 5.99
CA ALA A 80 -10.06 -7.90 5.17
C ALA A 80 -9.62 -6.42 5.17
N VAL A 81 -9.22 -5.89 6.34
CA VAL A 81 -8.69 -4.52 6.45
C VAL A 81 -7.43 -4.36 5.62
N GLN A 82 -6.47 -5.29 5.75
CA GLN A 82 -5.22 -5.29 4.99
C GLN A 82 -5.45 -5.33 3.48
N LEU A 83 -6.30 -6.24 3.00
CA LEU A 83 -6.64 -6.32 1.58
C LEU A 83 -7.27 -5.02 1.07
N SER A 84 -8.15 -4.41 1.86
CA SER A 84 -8.85 -3.18 1.48
C SER A 84 -7.89 -1.99 1.41
N VAL A 85 -7.10 -1.77 2.45
CA VAL A 85 -6.22 -0.60 2.56
C VAL A 85 -5.09 -0.66 1.54
N LEU A 86 -4.40 -1.80 1.45
CA LEU A 86 -3.32 -1.99 0.49
C LEU A 86 -3.85 -2.04 -0.95
N GLY A 87 -5.04 -2.62 -1.17
CA GLY A 87 -5.71 -2.62 -2.47
C GLY A 87 -6.08 -1.20 -2.93
N ILE A 88 -6.69 -0.39 -2.06
CA ILE A 88 -7.01 1.02 -2.37
C ILE A 88 -5.72 1.82 -2.60
N GLY A 89 -4.69 1.61 -1.77
CA GLY A 89 -3.39 2.23 -1.95
C GLY A 89 -2.76 1.88 -3.31
N ALA A 90 -2.80 0.60 -3.69
CA ALA A 90 -2.30 0.15 -4.99
C ALA A 90 -3.08 0.80 -6.14
N ALA A 91 -4.41 0.85 -6.05
CA ALA A 91 -5.26 1.50 -7.05
C ALA A 91 -4.95 3.01 -7.19
N LEU A 92 -4.71 3.70 -6.07
CA LEU A 92 -4.26 5.09 -6.06
C LEU A 92 -2.94 5.25 -6.83
N PHE A 93 -1.94 4.39 -6.59
CA PHE A 93 -0.66 4.47 -7.29
C PHE A 93 -0.74 4.04 -8.76
N VAL A 94 -1.63 3.11 -9.12
CA VAL A 94 -1.92 2.80 -10.53
C VAL A 94 -2.46 4.05 -11.22
N TYR A 95 -3.43 4.73 -10.61
CA TYR A 95 -3.96 5.98 -11.14
C TYR A 95 -2.86 7.03 -11.32
N LEU A 96 -2.00 7.23 -10.31
CA LEU A 96 -0.87 8.16 -10.41
C LEU A 96 0.15 7.77 -11.47
N ALA A 97 0.42 6.47 -11.66
CA ALA A 97 1.39 5.99 -12.64
C ALA A 97 0.92 6.14 -14.09
N VAL A 98 -0.39 6.06 -14.33
CA VAL A 98 -1.01 6.11 -15.66
C VAL A 98 -1.48 7.54 -16.01
N ARG A 99 -1.69 8.39 -15.00
CA ARG A 99 -2.03 9.80 -15.19
C ARG A 99 -0.88 10.52 -15.89
N LYS A 100 -1.19 11.07 -17.07
CA LYS A 100 -0.30 11.94 -17.86
C LYS A 100 -0.25 13.34 -17.29
#